data_AF-L8YH39-F1
#
_entry.id   AF-L8YH39-F1
#
_cell.length_a   1.000
_cell.length_b   1.000
_cell.length_c   1.000
_cell.angle_alpha   90.00
_cell.angle_beta   90.00
_cell.angle_gamma   90.00
#
_symmetry.space_group_name_H-M   'P 1'
#
loop_
_entity.id
_entity.type
_entity.pdbx_description
1 polymer ?
#
loop_
_entity_poly.entity_id
_entity_poly.type
_entity_poly.pdbx_seq_one_letter_code
_entity_poly.pdbx_strand_id
1 'polypeptide(L)'
;MHDANSSSLTPRYFILNGIPGLEALHNWISLPFCIMYIIAVVGNCGLIYLISHEEALHRPMYYFLALLSLTDVTGCTSFVPNMLCIFWFSLKEIAFNACLIQMFFIHMLTGMESGVLMLMALDRYVAICYPLRYSTILTNPVITKVGLATFIRSVLLMIPFTFLIKRLPYCRGNLIQHTYCDHMSVAKLSCGNIKINAIYGLIAAILIGGFDMFCISMSYAMIIRAVVNLSSADARHKAFSTCTSHICAIVITYVPAFFNFFTHRFGGRTIPHHVHIFIANIYLLLPPTLNPIVYGVKTKQIREGVIKLFFREKDTLSMR
;
A
#
# COMPACT_ATOMS: atom_id res chain seq x y z
N MET A 1 21.56 -0.74 -50.60
CA MET A 1 20.53 -0.08 -49.77
C MET A 1 19.99 -1.15 -48.84
N HIS A 2 20.37 -1.12 -47.56
CA HIS A 2 19.85 -2.04 -46.56
C HIS A 2 18.57 -1.45 -45.99
N ASP A 3 17.45 -2.13 -46.21
CA ASP A 3 16.15 -1.79 -45.65
C ASP A 3 16.22 -1.85 -44.12
N ALA A 4 16.07 -0.68 -43.49
CA ALA A 4 15.85 -0.56 -42.06
C ALA A 4 14.42 -1.01 -41.77
N ASN A 5 14.24 -2.31 -41.51
CA ASN A 5 12.99 -2.85 -41.00
C ASN A 5 12.88 -2.45 -39.52
N SER A 6 12.38 -1.24 -39.25
CA SER A 6 12.15 -0.72 -37.89
C SER A 6 10.90 -1.35 -37.28
N SER A 7 10.93 -2.68 -37.07
CA SER A 7 9.97 -3.35 -36.22
C SER A 7 10.04 -2.71 -34.83
N SER A 8 8.95 -2.04 -34.43
CA SER A 8 8.77 -1.50 -33.08
C SER A 8 9.20 -2.56 -32.06
N LEU A 9 10.29 -2.30 -31.33
CA LEU A 9 10.82 -3.15 -30.24
C LEU A 9 9.91 -3.13 -28.99
N THR A 10 8.63 -2.79 -29.15
CA THR A 10 7.63 -2.78 -28.09
C THR A 10 6.73 -4.01 -28.28
N PRO A 11 6.63 -4.91 -27.29
CA PRO A 11 5.78 -6.08 -27.39
C PRO A 11 4.31 -5.65 -27.33
N ARG A 12 3.43 -6.39 -28.00
CA ARG A 12 1.98 -6.12 -27.91
C ARG A 12 1.42 -6.45 -26.52
N TYR A 13 1.93 -7.53 -25.92
CA TYR A 13 1.53 -8.05 -24.63
C TYR A 13 2.73 -8.66 -23.88
N PHE A 14 2.61 -8.72 -22.57
CA PHE A 14 3.47 -9.50 -21.68
C PHE A 14 2.71 -10.73 -21.17
N ILE A 15 3.47 -11.74 -20.76
CA ILE A 15 2.95 -12.98 -20.15
C ILE A 15 3.38 -12.99 -18.69
N LEU A 16 2.44 -12.84 -17.76
CA LEU A 16 2.65 -12.93 -16.32
C LEU A 16 2.58 -14.40 -15.90
N ASN A 17 3.71 -14.99 -15.49
CA ASN A 17 3.74 -16.41 -15.16
C ASN A 17 3.20 -16.75 -13.76
N GLY A 18 2.87 -15.73 -12.95
CA GLY A 18 2.43 -15.94 -11.58
C GLY A 18 3.62 -16.27 -10.65
N ILE A 19 3.53 -17.39 -9.93
CA ILE A 19 4.61 -17.87 -9.03
C ILE A 19 5.32 -19.06 -9.71
N PRO A 20 6.51 -18.87 -10.30
CA PRO A 20 7.26 -19.91 -10.99
C PRO A 20 7.57 -21.10 -10.07
N GLY A 21 7.50 -22.32 -10.59
CA GLY A 21 7.79 -23.54 -9.80
C GLY A 21 6.70 -23.96 -8.80
N LEU A 22 5.66 -23.14 -8.61
CA LEU A 22 4.48 -23.45 -7.81
C LEU A 22 3.20 -23.48 -8.65
N GLU A 23 3.32 -23.63 -9.97
CA GLU A 23 2.22 -23.60 -10.94
C GLU A 23 1.14 -24.65 -10.66
N ALA A 24 1.55 -25.87 -10.30
CA ALA A 24 0.62 -26.93 -9.90
C ALA A 24 -0.18 -26.59 -8.61
N LEU A 25 0.34 -25.66 -7.81
CA LEU A 25 -0.28 -25.21 -6.56
C LEU A 25 -1.02 -23.86 -6.70
N HIS A 26 -1.06 -23.25 -7.89
CA HIS A 26 -1.71 -21.95 -8.10
C HIS A 26 -3.17 -21.93 -7.61
N ASN A 27 -3.93 -23.00 -7.85
CA ASN A 27 -5.30 -23.14 -7.34
C ASN A 27 -5.37 -23.11 -5.81
N TRP A 28 -4.48 -23.83 -5.12
CA TRP A 28 -4.45 -23.83 -3.65
C TRP A 28 -3.96 -22.49 -3.08
N ILE A 29 -2.98 -21.87 -3.73
CA ILE A 29 -2.42 -20.57 -3.36
C ILE A 29 -3.41 -19.43 -3.59
N SER A 30 -4.29 -19.56 -4.59
CA SER A 30 -5.30 -18.55 -4.90
C SER A 30 -6.33 -18.35 -3.77
N LEU A 31 -6.65 -19.42 -3.03
CA LEU A 31 -7.65 -19.40 -1.97
C LEU A 31 -7.31 -18.39 -0.84
N PRO A 32 -6.11 -18.45 -0.20
CA PRO A 32 -5.76 -17.48 0.82
C PRO A 32 -5.68 -16.05 0.27
N PHE A 33 -5.17 -15.84 -0.95
CA PHE A 33 -5.13 -14.51 -1.56
C PHE A 33 -6.53 -13.95 -1.85
N CYS A 34 -7.46 -14.80 -2.28
CA CYS A 34 -8.86 -14.42 -2.49
C CYS A 34 -9.53 -14.04 -1.16
N ILE A 35 -9.31 -14.82 -0.09
CA ILE A 35 -9.82 -14.52 1.25
C ILE A 35 -9.25 -13.18 1.75
N MET A 36 -7.93 -12.96 1.64
CA MET A 36 -7.30 -11.69 2.01
C MET A 36 -7.90 -10.52 1.24
N TYR A 37 -8.13 -10.68 -0.06
CA TYR A 37 -8.75 -9.65 -0.90
C TYR A 37 -10.18 -9.31 -0.44
N ILE A 38 -11.01 -10.31 -0.17
CA ILE A 38 -12.37 -10.10 0.33
C ILE A 38 -12.33 -9.36 1.67
N ILE A 39 -11.47 -9.77 2.60
CA ILE A 39 -11.30 -9.10 3.89
C ILE A 39 -10.85 -7.65 3.69
N ALA A 40 -9.86 -7.41 2.83
CA ALA A 40 -9.36 -6.08 2.54
C ALA A 40 -10.45 -5.18 1.95
N VAL A 41 -11.20 -5.65 0.95
CA VAL A 41 -12.27 -4.87 0.33
C VAL A 41 -13.40 -4.62 1.32
N VAL A 42 -13.94 -5.66 1.96
CA VAL A 42 -15.08 -5.53 2.88
C VAL A 42 -14.69 -4.69 4.10
N GLY A 43 -13.53 -4.95 4.70
CA GLY A 43 -13.06 -4.24 5.89
C GLY A 43 -12.83 -2.76 5.64
N ASN A 44 -12.13 -2.41 4.56
CA ASN A 44 -11.82 -1.01 4.25
C ASN A 44 -13.05 -0.25 3.72
N CYS A 45 -13.90 -0.87 2.89
CA CYS A 45 -15.19 -0.27 2.51
C CYS A 45 -16.10 -0.06 3.72
N GLY A 46 -16.13 -1.01 4.65
CA GLY A 46 -16.85 -0.88 5.92
C GLY A 46 -16.33 0.26 6.78
N LEU A 47 -15.01 0.44 6.86
CA LEU A 47 -14.39 1.59 7.54
C LEU A 47 -14.79 2.92 6.90
N ILE A 48 -14.72 3.02 5.56
CA ILE A 48 -15.14 4.23 4.84
C ILE A 48 -16.60 4.54 5.13
N TYR A 49 -17.49 3.54 4.98
CA TYR A 49 -18.91 3.67 5.25
C TYR A 49 -19.18 4.16 6.68
N LEU A 50 -18.52 3.54 7.66
CA LEU A 50 -18.67 3.89 9.07
C LEU A 50 -18.23 5.34 9.34
N ILE A 51 -17.07 5.75 8.81
CA ILE A 51 -16.54 7.10 8.99
C ILE A 51 -17.43 8.14 8.32
N SER A 52 -18.06 7.82 7.19
CA SER A 52 -19.00 8.72 6.51
C SER A 52 -20.34 8.90 7.23
N HIS A 53 -20.78 7.91 8.02
CA HIS A 53 -22.11 7.94 8.66
C HIS A 53 -22.08 8.34 10.14
N GLU A 54 -21.00 8.05 10.86
CA GLU A 54 -20.89 8.36 12.29
C GLU A 54 -20.18 9.69 12.50
N GLU A 55 -20.94 10.76 12.79
CA GLU A 55 -20.38 12.10 13.03
C GLU A 55 -19.34 12.13 14.16
N ALA A 56 -19.46 11.22 15.14
CA ALA A 56 -18.48 11.08 16.22
C ALA A 56 -17.06 10.72 15.72
N LEU A 57 -16.96 10.15 14.51
CA LEU A 57 -15.72 9.81 13.82
C LEU A 57 -15.23 10.92 12.89
N HIS A 58 -15.88 12.09 12.80
CA HIS A 58 -15.37 13.22 12.02
C HIS A 58 -14.24 13.96 12.76
N ARG A 59 -13.12 13.24 12.96
CA ARG A 59 -11.86 13.75 13.54
C ARG A 59 -10.72 13.53 12.56
N PRO A 60 -9.64 14.33 12.63
CA PRO A 60 -8.53 14.28 11.66
C PRO A 60 -7.96 12.88 11.40
N MET A 61 -7.70 12.12 12.46
CA MET A 61 -7.22 10.73 12.37
C MET A 61 -8.10 9.85 11.48
N TYR A 62 -9.43 9.96 11.59
CA TYR A 62 -10.36 9.10 10.85
C TYR A 62 -10.48 9.52 9.39
N TYR A 63 -10.27 10.80 9.04
CA TYR A 63 -10.13 11.20 7.64
C TYR A 63 -8.87 10.58 7.01
N PHE A 64 -7.75 10.55 7.74
CA PHE A 64 -6.57 9.81 7.28
C PHE A 64 -6.84 8.30 7.17
N LEU A 65 -7.60 7.72 8.11
CA LEU A 65 -7.98 6.31 8.03
C LEU A 65 -8.88 6.01 6.82
N ALA A 66 -9.82 6.90 6.48
CA ALA A 66 -10.64 6.76 5.28
C ALA A 66 -9.78 6.85 4.00
N LEU A 67 -8.79 7.76 3.99
CA LEU A 67 -7.84 7.90 2.89
C LEU A 67 -6.94 6.66 2.74
N LEU A 68 -6.47 6.09 3.86
CA LEU A 68 -5.75 4.82 3.89
C LEU A 68 -6.63 3.69 3.35
N SER A 69 -7.87 3.58 3.83
CA SER A 69 -8.84 2.57 3.41
C SER A 69 -9.12 2.63 1.91
N LEU A 70 -9.29 3.82 1.35
CA LEU A 70 -9.48 4.02 -0.08
C LEU A 70 -8.24 3.59 -0.88
N THR A 71 -7.06 3.92 -0.37
CA THR A 71 -5.77 3.53 -0.98
C THR A 71 -5.62 2.01 -0.97
N ASP A 72 -5.95 1.35 0.15
CA ASP A 72 -5.89 -0.09 0.34
C ASP A 72 -6.83 -0.84 -0.63
N VAL A 73 -8.09 -0.42 -0.74
CA VAL A 73 -9.07 -1.01 -1.67
C VAL A 73 -8.60 -0.87 -3.13
N THR A 74 -8.18 0.34 -3.50
CA THR A 74 -7.72 0.63 -4.87
C THR A 74 -6.43 -0.14 -5.18
N GLY A 75 -5.53 -0.23 -4.21
CA GLY A 75 -4.24 -0.91 -4.31
C GLY A 75 -4.42 -2.40 -4.58
N CYS A 76 -5.16 -3.10 -3.72
CA CYS A 76 -5.44 -4.52 -3.93
C CYS A 76 -6.18 -4.78 -5.25
N THR A 77 -7.17 -3.96 -5.58
CA THR A 77 -7.97 -4.14 -6.80
C THR A 77 -7.15 -3.94 -8.09
N SER A 78 -6.05 -3.18 -8.03
CA SER A 78 -5.20 -2.95 -9.20
C SER A 78 -4.46 -4.20 -9.72
N PHE A 79 -4.24 -5.20 -8.87
CA PHE A 79 -3.44 -6.38 -9.24
C PHE A 79 -4.06 -7.73 -8.88
N VAL A 80 -4.78 -7.83 -7.76
CA VAL A 80 -5.31 -9.11 -7.27
C VAL A 80 -6.29 -9.76 -8.26
N PRO A 81 -7.23 -9.04 -8.89
CA PRO A 81 -8.11 -9.67 -9.87
C PRO A 81 -7.34 -10.30 -11.04
N ASN A 82 -6.31 -9.62 -11.55
CA ASN A 82 -5.45 -10.16 -12.61
C ASN A 82 -4.70 -11.41 -12.12
N MET A 83 -4.12 -11.36 -10.92
CA MET A 83 -3.47 -12.50 -10.28
C MET A 83 -4.39 -13.71 -10.12
N LEU A 84 -5.65 -13.51 -9.70
CA LEU A 84 -6.64 -14.58 -9.59
C LEU A 84 -7.01 -15.15 -10.97
N CYS A 85 -7.14 -14.31 -11.99
CA CYS A 85 -7.35 -14.76 -13.37
C CYS A 85 -6.21 -15.63 -13.90
N ILE A 86 -4.96 -15.29 -13.55
CA ILE A 86 -3.79 -16.11 -13.86
C ILE A 86 -3.91 -17.48 -13.20
N PHE A 87 -4.26 -17.54 -11.91
CA PHE A 87 -4.29 -18.78 -11.15
C PHE A 87 -5.46 -19.70 -11.53
N TRP A 88 -6.67 -19.16 -11.72
CA TRP A 88 -7.87 -19.96 -11.98
C TRP A 88 -8.08 -20.30 -13.45
N PHE A 89 -7.75 -19.36 -14.35
CA PHE A 89 -8.09 -19.46 -15.77
C PHE A 89 -6.86 -19.51 -16.68
N SER A 90 -5.65 -19.46 -16.12
CA SER A 90 -4.40 -19.37 -16.90
C SER A 90 -4.37 -18.18 -17.87
N LEU A 91 -5.11 -17.12 -17.57
CA LEU A 91 -5.13 -15.87 -18.35
C LEU A 91 -3.89 -15.04 -18.01
N LYS A 92 -2.77 -15.39 -18.64
CA LYS A 92 -1.45 -14.82 -18.34
C LYS A 92 -1.12 -13.56 -19.15
N GLU A 93 -1.89 -13.27 -20.20
CA GLU A 93 -1.60 -12.16 -21.11
C GLU A 93 -2.09 -10.81 -20.55
N ILE A 94 -1.20 -9.82 -20.57
CA ILE A 94 -1.53 -8.43 -20.26
C ILE A 94 -0.98 -7.51 -21.36
N ALA A 95 -1.82 -6.63 -21.89
CA ALA A 95 -1.40 -5.66 -22.90
C ALA A 95 -0.28 -4.76 -22.34
N PHE A 96 0.69 -4.38 -23.18
CA PHE A 96 1.84 -3.57 -22.77
C PHE A 96 1.45 -2.31 -21.98
N ASN A 97 0.50 -1.53 -22.51
CA ASN A 97 0.03 -0.32 -21.81
C ASN A 97 -0.73 -0.63 -20.52
N ALA A 98 -1.51 -1.72 -20.48
CA ALA A 98 -2.20 -2.14 -19.25
C ALA A 98 -1.21 -2.52 -18.15
N CYS A 99 -0.09 -3.16 -18.51
CA CYS A 99 1.00 -3.48 -17.60
C CYS A 99 1.64 -2.22 -16.99
N LEU A 100 1.89 -1.19 -17.82
CA LEU A 100 2.42 0.09 -17.34
C LEU A 100 1.43 0.83 -16.44
N ILE A 101 0.14 0.78 -16.75
CA ILE A 101 -0.92 1.36 -15.93
C ILE A 101 -1.01 0.66 -14.58
N GLN A 102 -1.02 -0.68 -14.57
CA GLN A 102 -1.00 -1.48 -13.34
C GLN A 102 0.23 -1.13 -12.49
N MET A 103 1.42 -1.10 -13.10
CA MET A 103 2.65 -0.72 -12.42
C MET A 103 2.58 0.68 -11.80
N PHE A 104 2.05 1.67 -12.55
CA PHE A 104 1.85 3.03 -12.05
C PHE A 104 0.96 3.04 -10.81
N PHE A 105 -0.21 2.40 -10.86
CA PHE A 105 -1.15 2.37 -9.76
C PHE A 105 -0.56 1.70 -8.52
N ILE A 106 0.08 0.53 -8.66
CA ILE A 106 0.71 -0.17 -7.55
C ILE A 106 1.71 0.76 -6.82
N HIS A 107 2.66 1.36 -7.55
CA HIS A 107 3.71 2.17 -6.91
C HIS A 107 3.19 3.51 -6.40
N MET A 108 2.24 4.15 -7.11
CA MET A 108 1.62 5.39 -6.67
C MET A 108 0.82 5.17 -5.38
N LEU A 109 0.05 4.09 -5.30
CA LEU A 109 -0.77 3.76 -4.13
C LEU A 109 0.07 3.31 -2.94
N THR A 110 1.15 2.54 -3.15
CA THR A 110 2.15 2.28 -2.09
C THR A 110 2.75 3.58 -1.55
N GLY A 111 3.09 4.53 -2.44
CA GLY A 111 3.60 5.83 -2.00
C GLY A 111 2.57 6.66 -1.24
N MET A 112 1.30 6.55 -1.64
CA MET A 112 0.18 7.16 -0.94
C MET A 112 -0.04 6.53 0.44
N GLU A 113 -0.02 5.20 0.56
CA GLU A 113 -0.15 4.45 1.81
C GLU A 113 0.92 4.90 2.83
N SER A 114 2.19 4.88 2.42
CA SER A 114 3.33 5.36 3.22
C SER A 114 3.14 6.82 3.67
N GLY A 115 2.70 7.69 2.75
CA GLY A 115 2.46 9.09 3.05
C GLY A 115 1.30 9.30 4.04
N VAL A 116 0.23 8.51 3.95
CA VAL A 116 -0.89 8.57 4.89
C VAL A 116 -0.45 8.10 6.28
N LEU A 117 0.34 7.04 6.40
CA LEU A 117 0.93 6.61 7.68
C LEU A 117 1.81 7.71 8.29
N MET A 118 2.58 8.44 7.47
CA MET A 118 3.32 9.61 7.93
C MET A 118 2.40 10.71 8.47
N LEU A 119 1.32 11.05 7.75
CA LEU A 119 0.34 12.05 8.21
C LEU A 119 -0.36 11.63 9.51
N MET A 120 -0.66 10.34 9.67
CA MET A 120 -1.20 9.78 10.91
C MET A 120 -0.18 9.88 12.07
N ALA A 121 1.13 9.70 11.81
CA ALA A 121 2.17 9.91 12.82
C ALA A 121 2.21 11.37 13.28
N LEU A 122 2.09 12.31 12.34
CA LEU A 122 2.04 13.74 12.60
C LEU A 122 0.78 14.12 13.40
N ASP A 123 -0.39 13.54 13.09
CA ASP A 123 -1.62 13.69 13.88
C ASP A 123 -1.39 13.25 15.34
N ARG A 124 -0.86 12.04 15.56
CA ARG A 124 -0.56 11.53 16.91
C ARG A 124 0.43 12.45 17.64
N TYR A 125 1.45 12.92 16.95
CA TYR A 125 2.45 13.83 17.52
C TYR A 125 1.81 15.14 17.99
N VAL A 126 1.02 15.81 17.14
CA VAL A 126 0.39 17.08 17.54
C VAL A 126 -0.65 16.85 18.64
N ALA A 127 -1.40 15.75 18.59
CA ALA A 127 -2.40 15.41 19.61
C ALA A 127 -1.79 15.19 21.00
N ILE A 128 -0.61 14.56 21.09
CA ILE A 128 0.04 14.23 22.36
C ILE A 128 0.96 15.37 22.84
N CYS A 129 1.77 15.95 21.96
CA CYS A 129 2.77 16.95 22.34
C CYS A 129 2.19 18.37 22.43
N TYR A 130 1.09 18.65 21.71
CA TYR A 130 0.45 19.98 21.68
C TYR A 130 -1.08 19.92 21.80
N PRO A 131 -1.62 19.29 22.85
CA PRO A 131 -3.07 19.03 22.97
C PRO A 131 -3.93 20.30 22.90
N LEU A 132 -3.48 21.41 23.50
CA LEU A 132 -4.20 22.69 23.51
C LEU A 132 -4.25 23.38 22.13
N ARG A 133 -3.34 23.04 21.22
CA ARG A 133 -3.26 23.63 19.86
C ARG A 133 -3.75 22.67 18.79
N TYR A 134 -4.14 21.45 19.14
CA TYR A 134 -4.51 20.40 18.19
C TYR A 134 -5.61 20.85 17.22
N SER A 135 -6.70 21.43 17.73
CA SER A 135 -7.83 21.89 16.91
C SER A 135 -7.50 23.08 15.99
N THR A 136 -6.48 23.86 16.33
CA THR A 136 -6.05 25.02 15.54
C THR A 136 -5.03 24.62 14.46
N ILE A 137 -4.20 23.60 14.74
CA ILE A 137 -3.18 23.10 13.81
C ILE A 137 -3.81 22.14 12.80
N LEU A 138 -4.53 21.11 13.26
CA LEU A 138 -5.16 20.10 12.41
C LEU A 138 -6.63 20.44 12.15
N THR A 139 -6.83 21.41 11.28
CA THR A 139 -8.17 21.76 10.75
C THR A 139 -8.50 20.95 9.50
N ASN A 140 -9.79 20.79 9.19
CA ASN A 140 -10.25 20.08 7.98
C ASN A 140 -9.58 20.58 6.69
N PRO A 141 -9.44 21.90 6.45
CA PRO A 141 -8.71 22.40 5.28
C PRO A 141 -7.24 21.97 5.24
N VAL A 142 -6.55 21.94 6.40
CA VAL A 142 -5.16 21.50 6.46
C VAL A 142 -5.06 20.02 6.10
N ILE A 143 -5.94 19.18 6.65
CA ILE A 143 -6.00 17.73 6.39
C ILE A 143 -6.21 17.47 4.90
N THR A 144 -7.17 18.15 4.28
CA THR A 144 -7.42 18.03 2.84
C THR A 144 -6.20 18.47 2.02
N LYS A 145 -5.56 19.59 2.39
CA LYS A 145 -4.35 20.07 1.69
C LYS A 145 -3.19 19.09 1.79
N VAL A 146 -2.88 18.58 2.98
CA VAL A 146 -1.76 17.64 3.17
C VAL A 146 -2.04 16.27 2.55
N GLY A 147 -3.29 15.80 2.59
CA GLY A 147 -3.71 14.57 1.90
C GLY A 147 -3.58 14.70 0.39
N LEU A 148 -4.05 15.81 -0.18
CA LEU A 148 -3.92 16.10 -1.61
C LEU A 148 -2.44 16.28 -2.02
N ALA A 149 -1.64 16.98 -1.22
CA ALA A 149 -0.22 17.14 -1.48
C ALA A 149 0.51 15.79 -1.50
N THR A 150 0.16 14.88 -0.60
CA THR A 150 0.71 13.52 -0.55
C THR A 150 0.34 12.69 -1.78
N PHE A 151 -0.91 12.80 -2.23
CA PHE A 151 -1.37 12.18 -3.47
C PHE A 151 -0.63 12.74 -4.70
N ILE A 152 -0.58 14.07 -4.84
CA ILE A 152 0.12 14.74 -5.94
C ILE A 152 1.61 14.37 -5.95
N ARG A 153 2.27 14.36 -4.79
CA ARG A 153 3.67 13.93 -4.64
C ARG A 153 3.86 12.52 -5.21
N SER A 154 2.99 11.58 -4.84
CA SER A 154 3.07 10.19 -5.29
C SER A 154 2.86 10.07 -6.80
N VAL A 155 1.89 10.80 -7.37
CA VAL A 155 1.65 10.84 -8.81
C VAL A 155 2.85 11.42 -9.57
N LEU A 156 3.36 12.58 -9.15
CA LEU A 156 4.45 13.28 -9.83
C LEU A 156 5.74 12.46 -9.85
N LEU A 157 6.04 11.72 -8.77
CA LEU A 157 7.21 10.86 -8.71
C LEU A 157 7.04 9.54 -9.50
N MET A 158 5.80 9.09 -9.76
CA MET A 158 5.55 7.87 -10.52
C MET A 158 5.34 8.08 -12.04
N ILE A 159 5.09 9.31 -12.48
CA ILE A 159 4.99 9.62 -13.92
C ILE A 159 6.32 9.35 -14.65
N PRO A 160 7.48 9.90 -14.23
CA PRO A 160 8.75 9.62 -14.91
C PRO A 160 9.15 8.16 -14.81
N PHE A 161 8.80 7.50 -13.69
CA PHE A 161 9.04 6.08 -13.47
C PHE A 161 8.45 5.21 -14.58
N THR A 162 7.18 5.41 -14.92
CA THR A 162 6.51 4.66 -16.01
C THR A 162 6.94 5.10 -17.40
N PHE A 163 7.23 6.38 -17.58
CA PHE A 163 7.71 6.92 -18.85
C PHE A 163 9.08 6.37 -19.25
N LEU A 164 10.00 6.25 -18.29
CA LEU A 164 11.34 5.68 -18.52
C LEU A 164 11.25 4.22 -18.97
N ILE A 165 10.35 3.43 -18.36
CA ILE A 165 10.08 2.05 -18.75
C ILE A 165 9.46 1.97 -20.16
N LYS A 166 8.52 2.86 -20.47
CA LYS A 166 7.86 2.90 -21.79
C LYS A 166 8.84 3.14 -22.94
N ARG A 167 9.94 3.86 -22.69
CA ARG A 167 10.96 4.21 -23.69
C ARG A 167 12.02 3.13 -23.92
N LEU A 168 12.04 2.06 -23.12
CA LEU A 168 13.04 1.00 -23.26
C LEU A 168 12.77 0.14 -24.52
N PRO A 169 13.82 -0.30 -25.24
CA PRO A 169 13.69 -1.29 -26.30
C PRO A 169 13.61 -2.70 -25.71
N TYR A 170 12.52 -3.41 -25.95
CA TYR A 170 12.30 -4.78 -25.47
C TYR A 170 12.68 -5.79 -26.54
N CYS A 171 13.62 -6.67 -26.21
CA CYS A 171 14.09 -7.71 -27.15
C CYS A 171 14.41 -9.05 -26.47
N ARG A 172 14.29 -9.15 -25.14
CA ARG A 172 14.59 -10.39 -24.38
C ARG A 172 13.32 -11.20 -24.09
N GLY A 173 12.35 -11.17 -25.00
CA GLY A 173 11.05 -11.82 -24.85
C GLY A 173 10.03 -10.96 -24.10
N ASN A 174 8.91 -11.60 -23.73
CA ASN A 174 7.73 -10.97 -23.12
C ASN A 174 7.27 -11.67 -21.83
N LEU A 175 8.07 -12.61 -21.29
CA LEU A 175 7.73 -13.37 -20.09
C LEU A 175 8.17 -12.62 -18.83
N ILE A 176 7.21 -12.31 -17.95
CA ILE A 176 7.44 -11.71 -16.64
C ILE A 176 7.17 -12.80 -15.59
N GLN A 177 8.22 -13.17 -14.84
CA GLN A 177 8.11 -14.11 -13.73
C GLN A 177 7.53 -13.41 -12.49
N HIS A 178 6.28 -12.97 -12.56
CA HIS A 178 5.60 -12.30 -11.46
C HIS A 178 4.09 -12.44 -11.62
N THR A 179 3.35 -12.16 -10.54
CA THR A 179 1.88 -12.10 -10.51
C THR A 179 1.31 -10.75 -10.95
N TYR A 180 2.16 -9.73 -11.11
CA TYR A 180 1.80 -8.38 -11.51
C TYR A 180 2.98 -7.71 -12.22
N CYS A 181 2.76 -6.55 -12.85
CA CYS A 181 3.81 -5.80 -13.53
C CYS A 181 4.76 -5.09 -12.56
N ASP A 182 5.76 -5.83 -12.06
CA ASP A 182 6.86 -5.29 -11.28
C ASP A 182 7.85 -4.48 -12.16
N HIS A 183 8.31 -3.35 -11.63
CA HIS A 183 9.12 -2.38 -12.36
C HIS A 183 10.44 -2.96 -12.87
N MET A 184 11.21 -3.58 -11.98
CA MET A 184 12.52 -4.13 -12.37
C MET A 184 12.37 -5.40 -13.20
N SER A 185 11.31 -6.18 -12.97
CA SER A 185 10.98 -7.34 -13.79
C SER A 185 10.67 -6.96 -15.24
N VAL A 186 9.89 -5.89 -15.46
CA VAL A 186 9.64 -5.33 -16.80
C VAL A 186 10.93 -4.76 -17.39
N ALA A 187 11.68 -3.94 -16.64
CA ALA A 187 12.89 -3.30 -17.14
C ALA A 187 13.93 -4.31 -17.65
N LYS A 188 14.12 -5.44 -16.96
CA LYS A 188 15.12 -6.47 -17.28
C LYS A 188 14.89 -7.17 -18.62
N LEU A 189 13.67 -7.11 -19.17
CA LEU A 189 13.34 -7.62 -20.51
C LEU A 189 13.87 -6.73 -21.65
N SER A 190 14.30 -5.51 -21.33
CA SER A 190 14.92 -4.62 -22.30
C SER A 190 16.37 -5.00 -22.63
N CYS A 191 16.80 -4.72 -23.86
CA CYS A 191 18.23 -4.68 -24.21
C CYS A 191 18.89 -3.34 -23.95
N GLY A 192 18.08 -2.31 -23.63
CA GLY A 192 18.57 -0.97 -23.37
C GLY A 192 19.31 -0.85 -22.04
N ASN A 193 19.95 0.30 -21.84
CA ASN A 193 20.59 0.62 -20.57
C ASN A 193 19.53 0.93 -19.49
N ILE A 194 19.30 -0.02 -18.57
CA ILE A 194 18.35 0.12 -17.47
C ILE A 194 18.89 0.90 -16.26
N LYS A 195 20.15 1.39 -16.28
CA LYS A 195 20.76 2.09 -15.14
C LYS A 195 19.95 3.31 -14.71
N ILE A 196 19.43 4.09 -15.66
CA ILE A 196 18.61 5.28 -15.35
C ILE A 196 17.32 4.88 -14.63
N ASN A 197 16.65 3.81 -15.09
CA ASN A 197 15.45 3.27 -14.44
C ASN A 197 15.75 2.79 -13.01
N ALA A 198 16.87 2.10 -12.81
CA ALA A 198 17.28 1.62 -11.50
C ALA A 198 17.63 2.78 -10.54
N ILE A 199 18.39 3.78 -11.00
CA ILE A 199 18.76 4.97 -10.20
C ILE A 199 17.52 5.77 -9.85
N TYR A 200 16.66 6.05 -10.83
CA TYR A 200 15.43 6.81 -10.59
C TYR A 200 14.50 6.08 -9.63
N GLY A 201 14.33 4.76 -9.80
CA GLY A 201 13.53 3.95 -8.89
C GLY A 201 14.05 3.98 -7.45
N LEU A 202 15.37 3.96 -7.27
CA LEU A 202 15.99 4.12 -5.95
C LEU A 202 15.76 5.54 -5.37
N ILE A 203 15.90 6.57 -6.20
CA ILE A 203 15.63 7.96 -5.78
C ILE A 203 14.17 8.11 -5.35
N ALA A 204 13.22 7.59 -6.12
CA ALA A 204 11.79 7.61 -5.78
C ALA A 204 11.52 6.86 -4.44
N ALA A 205 12.14 5.71 -4.24
CA ALA A 205 12.02 4.95 -2.99
C ALA A 205 12.57 5.72 -1.78
N ILE A 206 13.69 6.44 -1.93
CA ILE A 206 14.28 7.26 -0.87
C ILE A 206 13.40 8.50 -0.59
N LEU A 207 12.97 9.21 -1.64
CA LEU A 207 12.18 10.43 -1.52
C LEU A 207 10.78 10.20 -0.96
N ILE A 208 10.19 9.02 -1.20
CA ILE A 208 8.90 8.65 -0.64
C ILE A 208 9.12 7.88 0.66
N GLY A 209 9.58 6.63 0.56
CA GLY A 209 9.69 5.75 1.71
C GLY A 209 10.69 6.23 2.76
N GLY A 210 11.89 6.65 2.33
CA GLY A 210 12.92 7.14 3.25
C GLY A 210 12.51 8.41 4.00
N PHE A 211 11.94 9.39 3.29
CA PHE A 211 11.42 10.62 3.89
C PHE A 211 10.26 10.34 4.85
N ASP A 212 9.28 9.53 4.44
CA ASP A 212 8.12 9.21 5.27
C ASP A 212 8.54 8.47 6.55
N MET A 213 9.43 7.48 6.44
CA MET A 213 9.98 6.77 7.59
C MET A 213 10.75 7.70 8.54
N PHE A 214 11.52 8.65 7.99
CA PHE A 214 12.22 9.65 8.80
C PHE A 214 11.24 10.51 9.60
N CYS A 215 10.18 11.03 8.95
CA CYS A 215 9.14 11.82 9.61
C CYS A 215 8.37 11.03 10.66
N ILE A 216 8.02 9.77 10.38
CA ILE A 216 7.39 8.85 11.34
C ILE A 216 8.30 8.65 12.55
N SER A 217 9.57 8.33 12.31
CA SER A 217 10.54 8.05 13.37
C SER A 217 10.74 9.28 14.27
N MET A 218 10.88 10.47 13.68
CA MET A 218 11.00 11.71 14.44
C MET A 218 9.73 12.00 15.26
N SER A 219 8.55 11.80 14.67
CA SER A 219 7.27 12.00 15.36
C SER A 219 7.15 11.09 16.60
N TYR A 220 7.48 9.80 16.45
CA TYR A 220 7.42 8.84 17.54
C TYR A 220 8.53 9.03 18.58
N ALA A 221 9.74 9.45 18.19
CA ALA A 221 10.78 9.82 19.14
C ALA A 221 10.34 10.98 20.03
N MET A 222 9.69 11.99 19.45
CA MET A 222 9.15 13.12 20.19
C MET A 222 7.94 12.74 21.07
N ILE A 223 7.05 11.87 20.59
CA ILE A 223 5.94 11.32 21.39
C ILE A 223 6.50 10.57 22.60
N ILE A 224 7.46 9.67 22.39
CA ILE A 224 8.09 8.90 23.47
C ILE A 224 8.71 9.87 24.49
N ARG A 225 9.46 10.87 24.03
CA ARG A 225 10.04 11.92 24.90
C ARG A 225 8.97 12.65 25.72
N ALA A 226 7.85 13.03 25.12
CA ALA A 226 6.76 13.69 25.83
C ALA A 226 6.10 12.76 26.86
N VAL A 227 5.89 11.49 26.50
CA VAL A 227 5.23 10.50 27.36
C VAL A 227 6.11 10.12 28.56
N VAL A 228 7.43 9.94 28.39
CA VAL A 228 8.33 9.62 29.52
C VAL A 228 8.43 10.76 30.54
N ASN A 229 8.15 12.00 30.14
CA ASN A 229 8.11 13.16 31.03
C ASN A 229 6.80 13.28 31.83
N LEU A 230 5.79 12.43 31.57
CA LEU A 230 4.56 12.41 32.34
C LEU A 230 4.79 11.76 33.70
N SER A 231 4.34 12.44 34.76
CA SER A 231 4.51 11.98 36.15
C SER A 231 3.67 10.74 36.50
N SER A 232 2.56 10.49 35.81
CA SER A 232 1.64 9.37 36.09
C SER A 232 1.85 8.16 35.18
N ALA A 233 1.91 6.97 35.77
CA ALA A 233 1.93 5.69 35.03
C ALA A 233 0.65 5.49 34.19
N ASP A 234 -0.51 5.87 34.72
CA ASP A 234 -1.78 5.74 34.01
C ASP A 234 -1.85 6.68 32.79
N ALA A 235 -1.32 7.89 32.93
CA ALA A 235 -1.22 8.84 31.81
C ALA A 235 -0.31 8.30 30.71
N ARG A 236 0.80 7.63 31.07
CA ARG A 236 1.71 6.96 30.13
C ARG A 236 1.02 5.80 29.41
N HIS A 237 0.36 4.91 30.14
CA HIS A 237 -0.37 3.79 29.55
C HIS A 237 -1.48 4.25 28.60
N LYS A 238 -2.22 5.29 28.98
CA LYS A 238 -3.27 5.88 28.14
C LYS A 238 -2.69 6.44 26.83
N ALA A 239 -1.55 7.14 26.89
CA ALA A 239 -0.89 7.67 25.70
C ALA A 239 -0.38 6.57 24.74
N PHE A 240 0.22 5.49 25.26
CA PHE A 240 0.62 4.38 24.39
C PHE A 240 -0.57 3.62 23.81
N SER A 241 -1.66 3.47 24.59
CA SER A 241 -2.88 2.82 24.11
C SER A 241 -3.49 3.55 22.91
N THR A 242 -3.37 4.89 22.80
CA THR A 242 -3.91 5.66 21.67
C THR A 242 -3.03 5.62 20.41
N CYS A 243 -1.76 5.22 20.54
CA CYS A 243 -0.82 5.04 19.44
C CYS A 243 -0.72 3.60 18.96
N THR A 244 -1.21 2.63 19.74
CA THR A 244 -0.98 1.20 19.51
C THR A 244 -1.48 0.74 18.14
N SER A 245 -2.69 1.14 17.73
CA SER A 245 -3.24 0.77 16.42
C SER A 245 -2.38 1.27 15.27
N HIS A 246 -1.89 2.51 15.37
CA HIS A 246 -1.03 3.09 14.34
C HIS A 246 0.37 2.46 14.32
N ILE A 247 0.97 2.16 15.48
CA ILE A 247 2.23 1.42 15.56
C ILE A 247 2.08 0.04 14.92
N CYS A 248 0.98 -0.67 15.18
CA CYS A 248 0.69 -1.95 14.52
C CYS A 248 0.62 -1.78 13.00
N ALA A 249 -0.10 -0.77 12.48
CA ALA A 249 -0.17 -0.51 11.05
C ALA A 249 1.21 -0.22 10.43
N ILE A 250 2.03 0.62 11.08
CA ILE A 250 3.42 0.90 10.66
C ILE A 250 4.23 -0.39 10.57
N VAL A 251 4.17 -1.25 11.60
CA VAL A 251 4.91 -2.52 11.62
C VAL A 251 4.43 -3.45 10.51
N ILE A 252 3.11 -3.56 10.31
CA ILE A 252 2.51 -4.41 9.27
C ILE A 252 2.90 -3.95 7.87
N THR A 253 3.02 -2.63 7.62
CA THR A 253 3.44 -2.10 6.32
C THR A 253 4.95 -2.19 6.11
N TYR A 254 5.76 -1.69 7.05
CA TYR A 254 7.20 -1.53 6.81
C TYR A 254 8.02 -2.80 6.99
N VAL A 255 7.65 -3.72 7.89
CA VAL A 255 8.44 -4.96 8.10
C VAL A 255 8.45 -5.83 6.82
N PRO A 256 7.30 -6.15 6.19
CA PRO A 256 7.30 -6.86 4.92
C PRO A 256 7.99 -6.07 3.80
N ALA A 257 7.87 -4.73 3.77
CA ALA A 257 8.53 -3.90 2.78
C ALA A 257 10.07 -4.01 2.85
N PHE A 258 10.63 -3.91 4.06
CA PHE A 258 12.05 -4.09 4.29
C PHE A 258 12.49 -5.50 3.93
N PHE A 259 11.73 -6.51 4.34
CA PHE A 259 12.04 -7.89 4.00
C PHE A 259 12.07 -8.10 2.48
N ASN A 260 11.07 -7.59 1.75
CA ASN A 260 11.05 -7.63 0.29
C ASN A 260 12.26 -6.92 -0.34
N PHE A 261 12.61 -5.73 0.16
CA PHE A 261 13.76 -4.96 -0.33
C PHE A 261 15.09 -5.69 -0.11
N PHE A 262 15.35 -6.17 1.12
CA PHE A 262 16.59 -6.87 1.45
C PHE A 262 16.71 -8.20 0.71
N THR A 263 15.62 -8.97 0.60
CA THR A 263 15.63 -10.24 -0.13
C THR A 263 15.89 -9.99 -1.62
N HIS A 264 15.23 -9.02 -2.26
CA HIS A 264 15.50 -8.70 -3.68
C HIS A 264 16.92 -8.17 -3.92
N ARG A 265 17.50 -7.40 -2.98
CA ARG A 265 18.83 -6.78 -3.15
C ARG A 265 20.00 -7.69 -2.81
N PHE A 266 19.86 -8.52 -1.77
CA PHE A 266 20.95 -9.34 -1.21
C PHE A 266 20.68 -10.85 -1.27
N GLY A 267 19.43 -11.27 -1.50
CA GLY A 267 19.02 -12.68 -1.48
C GLY A 267 19.16 -13.42 -2.82
N GLY A 268 19.58 -12.77 -3.90
CA GLY A 268 19.51 -13.32 -5.27
C GLY A 268 20.32 -14.59 -5.56
N ARG A 269 21.17 -15.06 -4.62
CA ARG A 269 21.87 -16.36 -4.72
C ARG A 269 21.38 -17.41 -3.71
N THR A 270 20.62 -17.00 -2.70
CA THR A 270 20.29 -17.83 -1.53
C THR A 270 18.79 -18.09 -1.40
N ILE A 271 17.95 -17.21 -1.96
CA ILE A 271 16.49 -17.28 -1.85
C ILE A 271 15.91 -17.62 -3.23
N PRO A 272 15.08 -18.69 -3.33
CA PRO A 272 14.44 -19.05 -4.58
C PRO A 272 13.51 -17.95 -5.12
N HIS A 273 13.43 -17.83 -6.45
CA HIS A 273 12.62 -16.80 -7.13
C HIS A 273 11.14 -16.81 -6.73
N HIS A 274 10.57 -17.99 -6.45
CA HIS A 274 9.18 -18.14 -6.03
C HIS A 274 8.91 -17.53 -4.65
N VAL A 275 9.89 -17.56 -3.74
CA VAL A 275 9.78 -16.96 -2.41
C VAL A 275 9.74 -15.44 -2.51
N HIS A 276 10.56 -14.84 -3.37
CA HIS A 276 10.52 -13.38 -3.61
C HIS A 276 9.15 -12.91 -4.10
N ILE A 277 8.56 -13.61 -5.07
CA ILE A 277 7.24 -13.23 -5.60
C ILE A 277 6.16 -13.43 -4.54
N PHE A 278 6.21 -14.53 -3.78
CA PHE A 278 5.25 -14.77 -2.71
C PHE A 278 5.31 -13.65 -1.65
N ILE A 279 6.52 -13.27 -1.21
CA ILE A 279 6.74 -12.15 -0.30
C ILE A 279 6.22 -10.84 -0.90
N ALA A 280 6.46 -10.58 -2.18
CA ALA A 280 6.00 -9.35 -2.85
C ALA A 280 4.47 -9.23 -2.84
N ASN A 281 3.74 -10.34 -3.03
CA ASN A 281 2.28 -10.36 -2.93
C ASN A 281 1.80 -10.16 -1.49
N ILE A 282 2.43 -10.85 -0.52
CA ILE A 282 2.10 -10.69 0.90
C ILE A 282 2.36 -9.25 1.36
N TYR A 283 3.48 -8.65 0.95
CA TYR A 283 3.80 -7.26 1.24
C TYR A 283 2.68 -6.29 0.80
N LEU A 284 2.10 -6.49 -0.39
CA LEU A 284 1.02 -5.63 -0.90
C LEU A 284 -0.36 -5.93 -0.30
N LEU A 285 -0.61 -7.15 0.16
CA LEU A 285 -1.93 -7.58 0.66
C LEU A 285 -2.07 -7.55 2.18
N LEU A 286 -0.96 -7.71 2.91
CA LEU A 286 -0.99 -7.81 4.37
C LEU A 286 -1.50 -6.52 5.02
N PRO A 287 -1.04 -5.31 4.66
CA PRO A 287 -1.56 -4.09 5.27
C PRO A 287 -3.05 -3.86 4.99
N PRO A 288 -3.55 -3.92 3.73
CA PRO A 288 -4.97 -3.78 3.44
C PRO A 288 -5.86 -4.79 4.19
N THR A 289 -5.35 -6.00 4.43
CA THR A 289 -6.11 -7.05 5.14
C THR A 289 -6.15 -6.79 6.65
N LEU A 290 -5.01 -6.44 7.26
CA LEU A 290 -4.88 -6.36 8.71
C LEU A 290 -5.22 -4.98 9.29
N ASN A 291 -5.01 -3.89 8.54
CA ASN A 291 -5.35 -2.53 8.95
C ASN A 291 -6.78 -2.43 9.50
N PRO A 292 -7.84 -2.82 8.77
CA PRO A 292 -9.21 -2.71 9.27
C PRO A 292 -9.46 -3.55 10.53
N ILE A 293 -8.82 -4.71 10.67
CA ILE A 293 -8.92 -5.57 11.86
C ILE A 293 -8.27 -4.87 13.06
N VAL A 294 -7.07 -4.34 12.89
CA VAL A 294 -6.34 -3.60 13.93
C VAL A 294 -7.15 -2.41 14.40
N TYR A 295 -7.65 -1.59 13.47
CA TYR A 295 -8.46 -0.42 13.81
C TYR A 295 -9.80 -0.80 14.43
N GLY A 296 -10.49 -1.84 13.94
CA GLY A 296 -11.76 -2.31 14.50
C GLY A 296 -11.63 -2.89 15.91
N VAL A 297 -10.57 -3.64 16.19
CA VAL A 297 -10.36 -4.27 17.51
C VAL A 297 -9.82 -3.28 18.53
N LYS A 298 -8.84 -2.45 18.14
CA LYS A 298 -8.10 -1.58 19.06
C LYS A 298 -8.70 -0.19 19.22
N THR A 299 -9.48 0.30 18.26
CA THR A 299 -10.09 1.63 18.36
C THR A 299 -11.51 1.53 18.90
N LYS A 300 -11.71 2.00 20.14
CA LYS A 300 -13.00 1.93 20.84
C LYS A 300 -14.13 2.56 20.04
N GLN A 301 -13.91 3.73 19.45
CA GLN A 301 -14.92 4.47 18.70
C GLN A 301 -15.36 3.74 17.42
N ILE A 302 -14.42 3.06 16.74
CA ILE A 302 -14.73 2.23 15.57
C ILE A 302 -15.54 1.02 16.01
N ARG A 303 -15.11 0.34 17.09
CA ARG A 303 -15.83 -0.81 17.64
C ARG A 303 -17.27 -0.45 18.03
N GLU A 304 -17.47 0.67 18.73
CA GLU A 304 -18.80 1.16 19.10
C GLU A 304 -19.64 1.54 17.88
N GLY A 305 -19.04 2.17 16.88
CA GLY A 305 -19.70 2.50 15.62
C GLY A 305 -20.16 1.24 14.84
N VAL A 306 -19.31 0.22 14.75
CA VAL A 306 -19.65 -1.07 14.14
C VAL A 306 -20.81 -1.74 14.88
N ILE A 307 -20.75 -1.77 16.22
CA ILE A 307 -21.83 -2.32 17.07
C ILE A 307 -23.15 -1.60 16.78
N LYS A 308 -23.15 -0.26 16.77
CA LYS A 308 -24.35 0.53 16.47
C LYS A 308 -24.93 0.23 15.09
N LEU A 309 -24.09 0.11 14.06
CA LEU A 309 -24.55 -0.24 12.71
C LEU A 309 -25.27 -1.59 12.70
N PHE A 310 -24.67 -2.64 13.29
CA PHE A 310 -25.28 -3.96 13.34
C PHE A 310 -26.60 -4.00 14.13
N PHE A 311 -26.71 -3.24 15.22
CA PHE A 311 -27.96 -3.16 15.98
C PHE A 311 -29.04 -2.34 15.26
N ARG A 312 -28.68 -1.22 14.63
CA ARG A 312 -29.62 -0.41 13.83
C ARG A 312 -30.16 -1.18 12.62
N GLU A 313 -29.31 -1.97 11.98
CA GLU A 313 -29.71 -2.82 10.84
C GLU A 313 -30.66 -3.94 11.28
N LYS A 314 -30.43 -4.56 12.46
CA LYS A 314 -31.38 -5.52 13.05
C LYS A 314 -32.74 -4.91 13.37
N ASP A 315 -32.79 -3.71 13.93
CA ASP A 315 -34.06 -3.06 14.25
C ASP A 315 -34.85 -2.73 12.96
N THR A 316 -34.16 -2.30 11.92
CA THR A 316 -34.77 -2.00 10.60
C THR A 316 -35.27 -3.26 9.88
N LEU A 317 -34.58 -4.40 10.05
CA LEU A 317 -35.01 -5.72 9.55
C LEU A 317 -36.16 -6.33 10.37
N SER A 318 -36.30 -5.98 11.66
CA SER A 318 -37.41 -6.45 12.50
C SER A 318 -38.72 -5.68 12.31
N MET A 319 -38.64 -4.47 11.73
CA MET A 319 -39.79 -3.62 11.40
C MET A 319 -40.33 -3.84 9.98
N ARG A 320 -39.75 -4.77 9.21
CA ARG A 320 -40.19 -5.17 7.87
C ARG A 320 -40.80 -6.57 7.91
#